data_AF-A0A3D2DPZ3-F1
#
_entry.id   AF-A0A3D2DPZ3-F1
#
_cell.length_a   1.000
_cell.length_b   1.000
_cell.length_c   1.000
_cell.angle_alpha   90.00
_cell.angle_beta   90.00
_cell.angle_gamma   90.00
#
_symmetry.space_group_name_H-M   'P 1'
#
loop_
_entity.id
_entity.type
_entity.pdbx_description
1 polymer ?
#
loop_
_entity_poly.entity_id
_entity_poly.type
_entity_poly.pdbx_seq_one_letter_code
_entity_poly.pdbx_strand_id
1 'polypeptide(L)'
;LENMGPSPEPNLTVLYSSRLPENFKKYAAKISVDTSSIQYENDDVMKVTWGDDYSICCCVSATQTGKEMQFFGARANLAKCLLYAINGGVDVKNREQVGPAYKPVTSEYLDYDEVVDKFDAMMDWLADLYVNTLNLIQYMHDKYYYEAAEMALIDTDVKRTFATGIAGFSHVVDSLSAIKYAKVKTVRDETGIVVDYEIEGDFPKYGNDDDRADDIAVWLLKTFLEKIKKRHTYRNSEPTTSILTITSNVVYGKYTGAMPDGRKAGTPLSPGANPSYGAEQNGLLASLNSLTKLPYEWALDGISNTQT
;
A
#
# COMPACT_ATOMS: atom_id res chain seq x y z
N LEU A 1 -3.95 -26.56 -12.87
CA LEU A 1 -2.76 -26.71 -12.01
C LEU A 1 -2.14 -28.10 -12.12
N GLU A 2 -2.87 -29.20 -11.91
CA GLU A 2 -2.31 -30.56 -12.16
C GLU A 2 -2.56 -31.06 -13.59
N ASN A 3 -3.83 -31.11 -14.03
CA ASN A 3 -4.18 -31.66 -15.36
C ASN A 3 -3.66 -30.85 -16.55
N MET A 4 -3.64 -29.51 -16.40
CA MET A 4 -3.25 -28.57 -17.46
C MET A 4 -1.91 -27.86 -17.16
N GLY A 5 -1.23 -28.26 -16.08
CA GLY A 5 -0.04 -27.58 -15.57
C GLY A 5 -0.33 -26.26 -14.82
N PRO A 6 0.73 -25.61 -14.31
CA PRO A 6 0.67 -24.28 -13.69
C PRO A 6 0.19 -23.21 -14.68
N SER A 7 -0.68 -22.31 -14.22
CA SER A 7 -1.19 -21.19 -15.00
C SER A 7 -1.45 -20.01 -14.08
N PRO A 8 -1.14 -18.77 -14.50
CA PRO A 8 -1.46 -17.57 -13.72
C PRO A 8 -2.97 -17.30 -13.67
N GLU A 9 -3.74 -17.83 -14.63
CA GLU A 9 -5.19 -17.65 -14.69
C GLU A 9 -5.95 -18.98 -14.78
N PRO A 10 -7.16 -19.09 -14.17
CA PRO A 10 -7.77 -18.08 -13.28
C PRO A 10 -6.96 -17.85 -12.01
N ASN A 11 -6.96 -16.64 -11.46
CA ASN A 11 -6.33 -16.33 -10.17
C ASN A 11 -7.06 -17.07 -9.02
N LEU A 12 -6.63 -18.28 -8.71
CA LEU A 12 -7.27 -19.12 -7.69
C LEU A 12 -6.93 -18.64 -6.28
N THR A 13 -7.97 -18.26 -5.54
CA THR A 13 -7.87 -17.76 -4.17
C THR A 13 -8.48 -18.76 -3.19
N VAL A 14 -7.69 -19.22 -2.23
CA VAL A 14 -8.16 -20.06 -1.13
C VAL A 14 -8.59 -19.14 0.02
N LEU A 15 -9.89 -19.11 0.30
CA LEU A 15 -10.43 -18.49 1.52
C LEU A 15 -10.06 -19.37 2.72
N TYR A 16 -8.94 -19.02 3.36
CA TYR A 16 -8.34 -19.80 4.43
C TYR A 16 -9.05 -19.54 5.76
N SER A 17 -9.56 -20.60 6.38
CA SER A 17 -10.03 -20.61 7.76
C SER A 17 -9.27 -21.67 8.56
N SER A 18 -9.03 -21.37 9.83
CA SER A 18 -8.57 -22.33 10.84
C SER A 18 -9.47 -23.57 10.92
N ARG A 19 -10.74 -23.47 10.51
CA ARG A 19 -11.74 -24.54 10.52
C ARG A 19 -11.81 -25.37 9.24
N LEU A 20 -11.02 -25.06 8.20
CA LEU A 20 -11.01 -25.86 6.97
C LEU A 20 -10.65 -27.33 7.26
N PRO A 21 -11.20 -28.30 6.50
CA PRO A 21 -10.81 -29.69 6.62
C PRO A 21 -9.30 -29.87 6.41
N GLU A 22 -8.66 -30.64 7.28
CA GLU A 22 -7.20 -30.84 7.25
C GLU A 22 -6.71 -31.38 5.91
N ASN A 23 -7.49 -32.25 5.27
CA ASN A 23 -7.18 -32.77 3.94
C ASN A 23 -7.13 -31.67 2.88
N PHE A 24 -8.03 -30.69 2.94
CA PHE A 24 -8.04 -29.58 2.00
C PHE A 24 -6.88 -28.62 2.25
N LYS A 25 -6.55 -28.33 3.51
CA LYS A 25 -5.37 -27.52 3.87
C LYS A 25 -4.08 -28.13 3.32
N LYS A 26 -3.88 -29.44 3.53
CA LYS A 26 -2.72 -30.17 3.00
C LYS A 26 -2.67 -30.17 1.48
N TYR A 27 -3.83 -30.33 0.83
CA TYR A 27 -3.90 -30.31 -0.62
C TYR A 27 -3.60 -28.93 -1.21
N ALA A 28 -4.18 -27.86 -0.67
CA ALA A 28 -3.88 -26.49 -1.08
C ALA A 28 -2.37 -26.17 -0.91
N ALA A 29 -1.79 -26.55 0.24
CA ALA A 29 -0.36 -26.40 0.50
C ALA A 29 0.48 -27.17 -0.52
N LYS A 30 0.13 -28.43 -0.85
CA LYS A 30 0.79 -29.21 -1.90
C LYS A 30 0.73 -28.47 -3.25
N ILE A 31 -0.44 -27.97 -3.65
CA ILE A 31 -0.59 -27.22 -4.90
C ILE A 31 0.29 -25.96 -4.91
N SER A 32 0.43 -25.27 -3.77
CA SER A 32 1.33 -24.13 -3.66
C SER A 32 2.80 -24.53 -3.83
N VAL A 33 3.24 -25.60 -3.17
CA VAL A 33 4.60 -26.14 -3.29
C VAL A 33 4.91 -26.57 -4.73
N ASP A 34 3.96 -27.22 -5.40
CA ASP A 34 4.17 -27.78 -6.73
C ASP A 34 4.10 -26.73 -7.85
N THR A 35 3.36 -25.64 -7.65
CA THR A 35 2.97 -24.74 -8.75
C THR A 35 3.17 -23.25 -8.50
N SER A 36 3.26 -22.81 -7.25
CA SER A 36 3.27 -21.38 -6.86
C SER A 36 2.16 -20.55 -7.51
N SER A 37 1.01 -21.17 -7.84
CA SER A 37 -0.05 -20.58 -8.68
C SER A 37 -1.37 -20.30 -7.94
N ILE A 38 -1.38 -20.33 -6.61
CA ILE A 38 -2.58 -20.00 -5.81
C ILE A 38 -2.22 -19.00 -4.71
N GLN A 39 -3.19 -18.18 -4.32
CA GLN A 39 -3.09 -17.27 -3.19
C GLN A 39 -4.04 -17.67 -2.06
N TYR A 40 -3.82 -17.10 -0.87
CA TYR A 40 -4.61 -17.36 0.33
C TYR A 40 -5.08 -16.04 0.93
N GLU A 41 -6.34 -15.99 1.34
CA GLU A 41 -6.89 -14.85 2.05
C GLU A 41 -7.64 -15.30 3.31
N ASN A 42 -7.64 -14.45 4.34
CA ASN A 42 -8.10 -14.84 5.67
C ASN A 42 -9.63 -14.77 5.81
N ASP A 43 -10.29 -15.92 5.62
CA ASP A 43 -11.73 -16.06 5.75
C ASP A 43 -12.22 -15.78 7.18
N ASP A 44 -11.44 -16.15 8.19
CA ASP A 44 -11.80 -15.92 9.59
C ASP A 44 -11.93 -14.41 9.91
N VAL A 45 -11.23 -13.55 9.17
CA VAL A 45 -11.33 -12.09 9.28
C VAL A 45 -12.41 -11.52 8.37
N MET A 46 -12.42 -11.89 7.08
CA MET A 46 -13.31 -11.25 6.09
C MET A 46 -14.78 -11.60 6.30
N LYS A 47 -15.10 -12.84 6.70
CA LYS A 47 -16.50 -13.28 6.88
C LYS A 47 -17.26 -12.47 7.93
N VAL A 48 -16.56 -11.83 8.87
CA VAL A 48 -17.16 -10.98 9.89
C VAL A 48 -17.83 -9.75 9.26
N THR A 49 -17.25 -9.24 8.17
CA THR A 49 -17.74 -8.05 7.46
C THR A 49 -18.72 -8.41 6.34
N TRP A 50 -18.38 -9.42 5.52
CA TRP A 50 -19.14 -9.70 4.28
C TRP A 50 -20.02 -10.96 4.32
N GLY A 51 -20.01 -11.71 5.43
CA GLY A 51 -20.73 -12.97 5.54
C GLY A 51 -20.01 -14.13 4.86
N ASP A 52 -20.76 -15.17 4.48
CA ASP A 52 -20.23 -16.43 3.90
C ASP A 52 -20.41 -16.51 2.37
N ASP A 53 -20.94 -15.47 1.74
CA ASP A 53 -21.11 -15.34 0.29
C ASP A 53 -20.44 -14.05 -0.23
N TYR A 54 -19.12 -13.99 -0.04
CA TYR A 54 -18.28 -12.92 -0.56
C TYR A 54 -17.29 -13.46 -1.57
N SER A 55 -16.85 -12.57 -2.46
CA SER A 55 -15.87 -12.86 -3.50
C SER A 55 -14.67 -11.91 -3.37
N ILE A 56 -13.54 -12.34 -3.89
CA ILE A 56 -12.35 -11.50 -4.04
C ILE A 56 -12.37 -10.88 -5.43
N CYS A 57 -12.35 -9.56 -5.48
CA CYS A 57 -12.18 -8.79 -6.70
C CYS A 57 -10.69 -8.45 -6.88
N CYS A 58 -10.20 -8.61 -8.10
CA CYS A 58 -8.79 -8.36 -8.47
C CYS A 58 -7.80 -9.22 -7.67
N CYS A 59 -7.18 -8.68 -6.62
CA CYS A 59 -6.15 -9.36 -5.85
C CYS A 59 -6.57 -9.68 -4.41
N VAL A 60 -7.11 -8.70 -3.69
CA VAL A 60 -7.35 -8.78 -2.23
C VAL A 60 -8.56 -7.96 -1.77
N SER A 61 -9.39 -7.50 -2.71
CA SER A 61 -10.52 -6.61 -2.43
C SER A 61 -11.79 -7.45 -2.26
N ALA A 62 -12.21 -7.71 -1.03
CA ALA A 62 -13.43 -8.46 -0.76
C ALA A 62 -14.70 -7.65 -1.11
N THR A 63 -15.71 -8.33 -1.65
CA THR A 63 -17.06 -7.79 -1.88
C THR A 63 -18.10 -8.82 -1.48
N GLN A 64 -19.23 -8.38 -0.94
CA GLN A 64 -20.40 -9.26 -0.89
C GLN A 64 -20.92 -9.47 -2.33
N THR A 65 -20.99 -10.74 -2.75
CA THR A 65 -21.29 -11.12 -4.14
C THR A 65 -22.64 -10.55 -4.57
N GLY A 66 -22.67 -9.83 -5.70
CA GLY A 66 -23.89 -9.26 -6.27
C GLY A 66 -24.50 -8.09 -5.49
N LYS A 67 -23.82 -7.56 -4.46
CA LYS A 67 -24.36 -6.48 -3.60
C LYS A 67 -23.41 -5.30 -3.41
N GLU A 68 -22.11 -5.52 -3.55
CA GLU A 68 -21.09 -4.49 -3.41
C GLU A 68 -20.21 -4.39 -4.66
N MET A 69 -19.65 -3.20 -4.87
CA MET A 69 -18.58 -2.96 -5.84
C MET A 69 -17.57 -1.94 -5.31
N GLN A 70 -16.35 -2.00 -5.81
CA GLN A 70 -15.32 -0.98 -5.60
C GLN A 70 -15.27 -0.01 -6.78
N PHE A 71 -15.22 1.28 -6.49
CA PHE A 71 -14.62 2.25 -7.40
C PHE A 71 -13.10 2.15 -7.31
N PHE A 72 -12.50 1.49 -8.30
CA PHE A 72 -11.06 1.23 -8.33
C PHE A 72 -10.24 2.52 -8.46
N GLY A 73 -9.31 2.73 -7.53
CA GLY A 73 -8.46 3.92 -7.51
C GLY A 73 -6.99 3.70 -7.86
N ALA A 74 -6.57 2.49 -8.23
CA ALA A 74 -5.15 2.13 -8.36
C ALA A 74 -4.38 2.36 -7.04
N ARG A 75 -3.33 3.19 -7.04
CA ARG A 75 -2.57 3.53 -5.82
C ARG A 75 -1.87 4.89 -5.94
N ALA A 76 -1.56 5.50 -4.80
CA ALA A 76 -0.69 6.67 -4.69
C ALA A 76 0.72 6.29 -4.22
N ASN A 77 1.72 7.09 -4.60
CA ASN A 77 3.13 6.86 -4.23
C ASN A 77 3.49 7.61 -2.93
N LEU A 78 3.39 6.92 -1.79
CA LEU A 78 3.76 7.53 -0.50
C LEU A 78 5.26 7.74 -0.33
N ALA A 79 6.09 6.90 -0.96
CA ALA A 79 7.53 7.06 -0.96
C ALA A 79 7.95 8.42 -1.56
N LYS A 80 7.38 8.78 -2.72
CA LYS A 80 7.60 10.11 -3.32
C LYS A 80 6.96 11.23 -2.51
N CYS A 81 5.82 11.00 -1.88
CA CYS A 81 5.18 11.96 -0.97
C CYS A 81 6.12 12.34 0.19
N LEU A 82 6.83 11.37 0.77
CA LEU A 82 7.85 11.65 1.80
C LEU A 82 9.00 12.51 1.25
N LEU A 83 9.49 12.22 0.05
CA LEU A 83 10.54 13.03 -0.58
C LEU A 83 10.06 14.46 -0.88
N TYR A 84 8.80 14.63 -1.26
CA TYR A 84 8.20 15.96 -1.43
C TYR A 84 8.10 16.69 -0.09
N ALA A 85 7.77 16.02 1.01
CA ALA A 85 7.77 16.64 2.33
C ALA A 85 9.15 17.18 2.72
N ILE A 86 10.21 16.43 2.41
CA ILE A 86 11.61 16.83 2.67
C ILE A 86 12.02 17.99 1.75
N ASN A 87 11.67 17.93 0.46
CA ASN A 87 12.08 18.90 -0.56
C ASN A 87 11.08 20.03 -0.83
N GLY A 88 10.08 20.25 0.04
CA GLY A 88 9.13 21.36 -0.11
C GLY A 88 8.23 21.27 -1.34
N GLY A 89 7.88 20.05 -1.77
CA GLY A 89 7.03 19.79 -2.93
C GLY A 89 7.75 19.78 -4.27
N VAL A 90 9.06 20.04 -4.29
CA VAL A 90 9.87 19.99 -5.52
C VAL A 90 10.28 18.54 -5.82
N ASP A 91 10.06 18.11 -7.06
CA ASP A 91 10.45 16.79 -7.52
C ASP A 91 11.95 16.72 -7.82
N VAL A 92 12.62 15.74 -7.21
CA VAL A 92 14.07 15.57 -7.31
C VAL A 92 14.54 15.18 -8.71
N LYS A 93 13.69 14.60 -9.56
CA LYS A 93 14.09 14.07 -10.87
C LYS A 93 14.00 15.12 -11.96
N ASN A 94 12.88 15.84 -12.03
CA ASN A 94 12.66 16.86 -13.06
C ASN A 94 12.85 18.30 -12.57
N ARG A 95 13.05 18.51 -11.25
CA ARG A 95 13.23 19.83 -10.61
C ARG A 95 12.00 20.74 -10.68
N GLU A 96 10.83 20.17 -10.90
CA GLU A 96 9.58 20.93 -10.97
C GLU A 96 8.89 21.01 -9.60
N GLN A 97 8.23 22.13 -9.33
CA GLN A 97 7.32 22.26 -8.19
C GLN A 97 6.03 21.49 -8.49
N VAL A 98 5.90 20.28 -7.93
CA VAL A 98 4.73 19.41 -8.15
C VAL A 98 3.75 19.50 -6.99
N GLY A 99 4.25 19.32 -5.77
CA GLY A 99 3.46 19.55 -4.55
C GLY A 99 3.34 21.04 -4.23
N PRO A 100 2.56 21.41 -3.19
CA PRO A 100 2.51 22.78 -2.69
C PRO A 100 3.92 23.24 -2.30
N ALA A 101 4.21 24.53 -2.50
CA ALA A 101 5.50 25.15 -2.17
C ALA A 101 5.67 25.35 -0.65
N TYR A 102 5.72 24.25 0.09
CA TYR A 102 6.00 24.24 1.51
C TYR A 102 7.48 24.46 1.79
N LYS A 103 7.80 24.84 3.02
CA LYS A 103 9.19 25.03 3.44
C LYS A 103 9.90 23.67 3.45
N PRO A 104 10.99 23.48 2.70
CA PRO A 104 11.77 22.24 2.74
C PRO A 104 12.46 22.07 4.09
N VAL A 105 12.95 20.87 4.37
CA VAL A 105 13.90 20.64 5.46
C VAL A 105 15.25 21.23 5.06
N THR A 106 15.85 22.04 5.94
CA THR A 106 17.14 22.72 5.69
C THR A 106 18.28 22.25 6.57
N SER A 107 17.98 21.43 7.58
CA SER A 107 19.00 20.85 8.46
C SER A 107 19.92 19.89 7.70
N GLU A 108 21.15 19.73 8.20
CA GLU A 108 22.10 18.74 7.69
C GLU A 108 21.59 17.32 7.95
N TYR A 109 21.11 17.06 9.17
CA TYR A 109 20.51 15.79 9.59
C TYR A 109 18.99 15.93 9.69
N LEU A 110 18.27 14.91 9.22
CA LEU A 110 16.82 14.85 9.35
C LEU A 110 16.42 14.68 10.81
N ASP A 111 15.45 15.47 11.25
CA ASP A 111 14.79 15.32 12.54
C ASP A 111 13.46 14.58 12.35
N TYR A 112 13.15 13.64 13.24
CA TYR A 112 11.99 12.77 13.10
C TYR A 112 10.67 13.56 13.18
N ASP A 113 10.53 14.41 14.19
CA ASP A 113 9.28 15.14 14.43
C ASP A 113 9.06 16.17 13.32
N GLU A 114 10.10 16.88 12.89
CA GLU A 114 10.02 17.80 11.75
C GLU A 114 9.58 17.08 10.46
N VAL A 115 10.17 15.92 10.16
CA VAL A 115 9.86 15.18 8.94
C VAL A 115 8.43 14.62 8.99
N VAL A 116 8.01 14.07 10.13
CA VAL A 116 6.65 13.54 10.32
C VAL A 116 5.61 14.65 10.14
N ASP A 117 5.83 15.82 10.74
CA ASP A 117 4.90 16.97 10.62
C ASP A 117 4.77 17.45 9.17
N LYS A 118 5.90 17.58 8.46
CA LYS A 118 5.89 17.94 7.03
C LYS A 118 5.25 16.86 6.18
N PHE A 119 5.48 15.60 6.50
CA PHE A 119 4.94 14.47 5.76
C PHE A 119 3.43 14.35 5.97
N ASP A 120 2.92 14.60 7.18
CA ASP A 120 1.49 14.67 7.45
C ASP A 120 0.80 15.74 6.59
N ALA A 121 1.38 16.93 6.51
CA ALA A 121 0.86 18.01 5.66
C ALA A 121 0.92 17.66 4.16
N MET A 122 1.98 16.99 3.71
CA MET A 122 2.12 16.55 2.32
C MET A 122 1.13 15.41 1.97
N MET A 123 0.89 14.48 2.90
CA MET A 123 -0.13 13.44 2.75
C MET A 123 -1.53 14.02 2.66
N ASP A 124 -1.81 15.14 3.34
CA ASP A 124 -3.12 15.80 3.26
C ASP A 124 -3.36 16.36 1.85
N TRP A 125 -2.35 17.03 1.26
CA TRP A 125 -2.39 17.45 -0.14
C TRP A 125 -2.57 16.26 -1.10
N LEU A 126 -1.79 15.18 -0.90
CA LEU A 126 -1.87 14.00 -1.75
C LEU A 126 -3.27 13.36 -1.69
N ALA A 127 -3.84 13.22 -0.49
CA ALA A 127 -5.17 12.67 -0.30
C ALA A 127 -6.25 13.50 -1.00
N ASP A 128 -6.15 14.84 -0.94
CA ASP A 128 -7.08 15.72 -1.65
C ASP A 128 -6.97 15.56 -3.18
N LEU A 129 -5.75 15.63 -3.72
CA LEU A 129 -5.51 15.44 -5.15
C LEU A 129 -6.00 14.07 -5.63
N TYR A 130 -5.73 13.03 -4.85
CA TYR A 130 -6.07 11.66 -5.19
C TYR A 130 -7.59 11.45 -5.23
N VAL A 131 -8.31 11.85 -4.17
CA VAL A 131 -9.78 11.69 -4.12
C VAL A 131 -10.47 12.54 -5.18
N ASN A 132 -10.03 13.79 -5.40
CA ASN A 132 -10.61 14.64 -6.43
C ASN A 132 -10.40 14.07 -7.85
N THR A 133 -9.23 13.51 -8.12
CA THR A 133 -8.94 12.84 -9.39
C THR A 133 -9.84 11.60 -9.57
N LEU A 134 -9.99 10.78 -8.54
CA LEU A 134 -10.84 9.60 -8.59
C LEU A 134 -12.32 9.97 -8.72
N ASN A 135 -12.81 11.01 -8.05
CA ASN A 135 -14.19 11.50 -8.21
C ASN A 135 -14.50 11.81 -9.68
N LEU A 136 -13.57 12.48 -10.37
CA LEU A 136 -13.69 12.75 -11.79
C LEU A 136 -13.69 11.46 -12.62
N ILE A 137 -12.75 10.54 -12.36
CA ILE A 137 -12.64 9.27 -13.08
C ILE A 137 -13.95 8.48 -12.95
N GLN A 138 -14.45 8.27 -11.73
CA GLN A 138 -15.64 7.46 -11.49
C GLN A 138 -16.90 8.11 -12.05
N TYR A 139 -17.03 9.43 -11.95
CA TYR A 139 -18.12 10.16 -12.58
C TYR A 139 -18.13 9.96 -14.10
N MET A 140 -16.96 10.05 -14.74
CA MET A 140 -16.85 9.89 -16.18
C MET A 140 -17.04 8.43 -16.62
N HIS A 141 -16.59 7.45 -15.81
CA HIS A 141 -16.80 6.04 -16.08
C HIS A 141 -18.29 5.68 -16.03
N ASP A 142 -19.00 6.05 -14.95
CA ASP A 142 -20.45 5.87 -14.83
C ASP A 142 -21.20 6.54 -16.00
N LYS A 143 -20.76 7.72 -16.44
CA LYS A 143 -21.47 8.48 -17.48
C LYS A 143 -21.25 7.91 -18.89
N TYR A 144 -20.04 7.48 -19.21
CA TYR A 144 -19.64 7.16 -20.59
C TYR A 144 -19.38 5.68 -20.84
N TYR A 145 -19.13 4.90 -19.80
CA TYR A 145 -18.80 3.48 -19.89
C TYR A 145 -19.36 2.71 -18.70
N TYR A 146 -20.65 2.86 -18.45
CA TYR A 146 -21.34 2.08 -17.43
C TYR A 146 -21.36 0.59 -17.80
N GLU A 147 -20.91 -0.26 -16.89
CA GLU A 147 -20.75 -1.71 -17.03
C GLU A 147 -22.10 -2.44 -16.99
N ALA A 148 -23.00 -2.11 -17.92
CA ALA A 148 -24.40 -2.53 -17.87
C ALA A 148 -24.58 -4.06 -17.85
N ALA A 149 -23.68 -4.83 -18.47
CA ALA A 149 -23.78 -6.29 -18.50
C ALA A 149 -23.46 -6.90 -17.13
N GLU A 150 -22.43 -6.41 -16.46
CA GLU A 150 -22.03 -6.79 -15.12
C GLU A 150 -23.07 -6.30 -14.10
N MET A 151 -23.47 -5.03 -14.19
CA MET A 151 -24.41 -4.40 -13.26
C MET A 151 -25.83 -4.97 -13.36
N ALA A 152 -26.21 -5.58 -14.48
CA ALA A 152 -27.48 -6.31 -14.61
C ALA A 152 -27.56 -7.58 -13.74
N LEU A 153 -26.43 -8.03 -13.20
CA LEU A 153 -26.31 -9.19 -12.31
C LEU A 153 -26.11 -8.80 -10.84
N ILE A 154 -26.21 -7.50 -10.52
CA ILE A 154 -26.06 -6.95 -9.17
C ILE A 154 -27.43 -6.42 -8.72
N ASP A 155 -27.70 -6.50 -7.41
CA ASP A 155 -28.90 -5.93 -6.80
C ASP A 155 -29.08 -4.45 -7.17
N THR A 156 -30.32 -3.97 -7.14
CA THR A 156 -30.64 -2.59 -7.55
C THR A 156 -29.87 -1.53 -6.75
N ASP A 157 -29.78 -1.72 -5.43
CA ASP A 157 -29.11 -0.81 -4.51
C ASP A 157 -27.70 -1.31 -4.17
N VAL A 158 -26.76 -1.03 -5.07
CA VAL A 158 -25.36 -1.45 -4.93
C VAL A 158 -24.61 -0.58 -3.94
N LYS A 159 -24.01 -1.19 -2.91
CA LYS A 159 -23.05 -0.50 -2.04
C LYS A 159 -21.75 -0.26 -2.79
N ARG A 160 -21.20 0.95 -2.66
CA ARG A 160 -19.97 1.36 -3.33
C ARG A 160 -18.92 1.73 -2.32
N THR A 161 -17.73 1.17 -2.46
CA THR A 161 -16.54 1.63 -1.75
C THR A 161 -15.65 2.43 -2.69
N PHE A 162 -14.81 3.30 -2.14
CA PHE A 162 -13.89 4.18 -2.86
C PHE A 162 -12.47 3.74 -2.56
N ALA A 163 -11.97 2.81 -3.37
CA ALA A 163 -10.74 2.08 -3.12
C ALA A 163 -9.50 2.94 -3.42
N THR A 164 -8.77 3.33 -2.37
CA THR A 164 -7.55 4.15 -2.48
C THR A 164 -6.30 3.36 -2.09
N GLY A 165 -5.51 2.93 -3.07
CA GLY A 165 -4.31 2.14 -2.81
C GLY A 165 -3.09 2.96 -2.39
N ILE A 166 -2.16 2.30 -1.71
CA ILE A 166 -0.90 2.87 -1.23
C ILE A 166 0.28 2.06 -1.80
N ALA A 167 1.31 2.76 -2.28
CA ALA A 167 2.57 2.17 -2.72
C ALA A 167 3.78 2.76 -1.98
N GLY A 168 4.83 1.95 -1.83
CA GLY A 168 6.06 2.33 -1.13
C GLY A 168 5.94 2.30 0.39
N PHE A 169 4.98 1.53 0.92
CA PHE A 169 4.63 1.50 2.33
C PHE A 169 5.83 1.17 3.23
N SER A 170 6.49 0.03 3.02
CA SER A 170 7.66 -0.37 3.82
C SER A 170 8.82 0.63 3.74
N HIS A 171 9.07 1.21 2.56
CA HIS A 171 10.13 2.20 2.38
C HIS A 171 9.86 3.48 3.16
N VAL A 172 8.61 3.92 3.26
CA VAL A 172 8.25 5.06 4.12
C VAL A 172 8.44 4.70 5.59
N VAL A 173 7.98 3.52 6.01
CA VAL A 173 8.14 3.03 7.38
C VAL A 173 9.62 2.97 7.77
N ASP A 174 10.43 2.30 6.95
CA ASP A 174 11.88 2.15 7.18
C ASP A 174 12.61 3.48 7.10
N SER A 175 12.16 4.42 6.24
CA SER A 175 12.75 5.76 6.16
C SER A 175 12.50 6.57 7.43
N LEU A 176 11.27 6.53 7.95
CA LEU A 176 10.92 7.16 9.21
C LEU A 176 11.63 6.48 10.39
N SER A 177 11.79 5.15 10.36
CA SER A 177 12.58 4.40 11.35
C SER A 177 14.06 4.79 11.32
N ALA A 178 14.67 4.91 10.13
CA ALA A 178 16.05 5.36 9.97
C ALA A 178 16.26 6.76 10.56
N ILE A 179 15.35 7.70 10.28
CA ILE A 179 15.41 9.07 10.82
C ILE A 179 15.26 9.07 12.35
N LYS A 180 14.45 8.16 12.91
CA LYS A 180 14.19 8.11 14.35
C LYS A 180 15.31 7.45 15.16
N TYR A 181 15.89 6.38 14.64
CA TYR A 181 16.76 5.49 15.41
C TYR A 181 18.22 5.48 14.93
N ALA A 182 18.51 6.04 13.76
CA ALA A 182 19.86 6.27 13.25
C ALA A 182 20.06 7.77 12.97
N LYS A 183 21.23 8.13 12.41
CA LYS A 183 21.51 9.49 11.94
C LYS A 183 21.44 9.53 10.42
N VAL A 184 20.46 10.23 9.89
CA VAL A 184 20.28 10.39 8.43
C VAL A 184 20.71 11.79 8.01
N LYS A 185 21.85 11.89 7.33
CA LYS A 185 22.36 13.13 6.74
C LYS A 185 21.84 13.32 5.33
N THR A 186 21.40 14.53 5.02
CA THR A 186 20.94 14.91 3.68
C THR A 186 22.13 15.23 2.76
N VAL A 187 22.13 14.67 1.56
CA VAL A 187 23.06 15.03 0.48
C VAL A 187 22.31 15.93 -0.50
N ARG A 188 22.83 17.13 -0.72
CA ARG A 188 22.18 18.17 -1.55
C ARG A 188 23.03 18.49 -2.76
N ASP A 189 22.38 18.83 -3.86
CA ASP A 189 23.08 19.37 -5.04
C ASP A 189 23.28 20.89 -4.92
N GLU A 190 23.82 21.52 -5.97
CA GLU A 190 24.08 22.95 -6.05
C GLU A 190 22.84 23.85 -5.90
N THR A 191 21.63 23.31 -6.10
CA THR A 191 20.35 24.00 -5.91
C THR A 191 19.82 23.89 -4.48
N GLY A 192 20.45 23.06 -3.64
CA GLY A 192 20.06 22.85 -2.24
C GLY A 192 18.97 21.79 -2.02
N ILE A 193 18.46 21.18 -3.09
CA ILE A 193 17.51 20.06 -3.02
C ILE A 193 18.21 18.79 -2.57
N VAL A 194 17.54 17.99 -1.74
CA VAL A 194 18.05 16.70 -1.26
C VAL A 194 17.94 15.66 -2.38
N VAL A 195 19.08 15.07 -2.75
CA VAL A 195 19.21 14.10 -3.85
C VAL A 195 19.61 12.70 -3.37
N ASP A 196 20.27 12.59 -2.22
CA ASP A 196 20.67 11.32 -1.60
C ASP A 196 20.75 11.47 -0.07
N TYR A 197 21.02 10.35 0.63
CA TYR A 197 21.11 10.29 2.08
C TYR A 197 22.31 9.43 2.52
N GLU A 198 23.00 9.87 3.57
CA GLU A 198 24.03 9.09 4.27
C GLU A 198 23.48 8.68 5.64
N ILE A 199 23.57 7.38 5.96
CA ILE A 199 23.02 6.82 7.19
C ILE A 199 24.17 6.36 8.09
N GLU A 200 24.23 6.87 9.30
CA GLU A 200 25.16 6.44 10.36
C GLU A 200 24.37 5.74 11.47
N GLY A 201 24.67 4.46 11.69
CA GLY A 201 24.01 3.60 12.68
C GLY A 201 22.97 2.65 12.09
N ASP A 202 22.64 1.61 12.85
CA ASP A 202 21.58 0.65 12.50
C ASP A 202 20.22 1.15 12.96
N PHE A 203 19.17 0.72 12.27
CA PHE A 203 17.79 1.05 12.62
C PHE A 203 16.85 -0.16 12.40
N PRO A 204 15.74 -0.25 13.16
CA PRO A 204 14.73 -1.29 12.98
C PRO A 204 14.06 -1.19 11.61
N LYS A 205 13.81 -2.32 10.96
CA LYS A 205 13.09 -2.36 9.68
C LYS A 205 11.82 -3.18 9.81
N TYR A 206 10.75 -2.72 9.16
CA TYR A 206 9.47 -3.42 9.11
C TYR A 206 9.63 -4.82 8.51
N GLY A 207 8.95 -5.81 9.08
CA GLY A 207 9.08 -7.22 8.68
C GLY A 207 9.97 -8.07 9.57
N ASN A 208 10.35 -7.58 10.76
CA ASN A 208 11.25 -8.27 11.68
C ASN A 208 10.68 -8.51 13.07
N ASP A 209 9.37 -8.30 13.24
CA ASP A 209 8.62 -8.37 14.51
C ASP A 209 9.21 -7.42 15.56
N ASP A 210 9.46 -6.18 15.13
CA ASP A 210 10.02 -5.11 15.97
C ASP A 210 9.02 -3.95 16.04
N ASP A 211 8.37 -3.81 17.19
CA ASP A 211 7.33 -2.81 17.44
C ASP A 211 7.78 -1.39 17.08
N ARG A 212 9.09 -1.09 17.18
CA ARG A 212 9.62 0.24 16.85
C ARG A 212 9.40 0.64 15.39
N ALA A 213 9.45 -0.31 14.46
CA ALA A 213 9.14 -0.09 13.05
C ALA A 213 7.67 -0.41 12.73
N ASP A 214 7.12 -1.46 13.34
CA ASP A 214 5.75 -1.88 13.08
C ASP A 214 4.72 -0.83 13.56
N ASP A 215 4.98 -0.15 14.68
CA ASP A 215 4.13 0.95 15.16
C ASP A 215 4.10 2.14 14.18
N ILE A 216 5.21 2.39 13.47
CA ILE A 216 5.27 3.39 12.41
C ILE A 216 4.40 2.95 11.22
N ALA A 217 4.39 1.66 10.90
CA ALA A 217 3.53 1.08 9.86
C ALA A 217 2.04 1.24 10.21
N VAL A 218 1.66 0.90 11.44
CA VAL A 218 0.28 1.07 11.95
C VAL A 218 -0.14 2.54 11.93
N TRP A 219 0.74 3.44 12.39
CA TRP A 219 0.50 4.89 12.32
C TRP A 219 0.30 5.38 10.88
N LEU A 220 1.14 4.94 9.95
CA LEU A 220 1.10 5.38 8.55
C LEU A 220 -0.22 4.99 7.89
N LEU A 221 -0.64 3.72 8.06
CA LEU A 221 -1.90 3.21 7.51
C LEU A 221 -3.09 4.01 8.04
N LYS A 222 -3.18 4.16 9.37
CA LYS A 222 -4.26 4.90 10.02
C LYS A 222 -4.30 6.35 9.54
N THR A 223 -3.14 7.01 9.54
CA THR A 223 -3.03 8.44 9.21
C THR A 223 -3.47 8.71 7.78
N PHE A 224 -3.08 7.86 6.83
CA PHE A 224 -3.49 8.04 5.44
C PHE A 224 -4.99 7.81 5.25
N LEU A 225 -5.55 6.73 5.82
CA LEU A 225 -6.99 6.45 5.75
C LEU A 225 -7.82 7.60 6.35
N GLU A 226 -7.44 8.12 7.50
CA GLU A 226 -8.15 9.22 8.16
C GLU A 226 -8.08 10.52 7.35
N LYS A 227 -7.07 10.70 6.49
CA LYS A 227 -7.05 11.80 5.52
C LYS A 227 -8.07 11.53 4.42
N ILE A 228 -8.10 10.33 3.81
CA ILE A 228 -9.08 9.99 2.76
C ILE A 228 -10.52 10.17 3.26
N LYS A 229 -10.84 9.71 4.48
CA LYS A 229 -12.19 9.83 5.10
C LYS A 229 -12.71 11.26 5.24
N LYS A 230 -11.84 12.28 5.24
CA LYS A 230 -12.24 13.70 5.33
C LYS A 230 -12.69 14.28 3.99
N ARG A 231 -12.47 13.59 2.86
CA ARG A 231 -12.82 14.08 1.52
C ARG A 231 -14.18 13.53 1.10
N HIS A 232 -14.92 14.32 0.33
CA HIS A 232 -16.12 13.86 -0.34
C HIS A 232 -15.78 12.86 -1.45
N THR A 233 -16.55 11.78 -1.53
CA THR A 233 -16.42 10.72 -2.53
C THR A 233 -17.65 10.67 -3.43
N TYR A 234 -17.44 10.44 -4.73
CA TYR A 234 -18.49 10.35 -5.73
C TYR A 234 -19.54 9.29 -5.37
N ARG A 235 -20.83 9.63 -5.51
CA ARG A 235 -21.99 8.84 -5.07
C ARG A 235 -21.95 8.43 -3.58
N ASN A 236 -21.28 9.22 -2.73
CA ASN A 236 -21.14 8.96 -1.30
C ASN A 236 -20.56 7.57 -1.01
N SER A 237 -19.69 7.06 -1.88
CA SER A 237 -19.06 5.76 -1.72
C SER A 237 -18.15 5.73 -0.48
N GLU A 238 -18.17 4.63 0.26
CA GLU A 238 -17.42 4.48 1.50
C GLU A 238 -15.91 4.46 1.24
N PRO A 239 -15.12 5.39 1.79
CA PRO A 239 -13.67 5.43 1.58
C PRO A 239 -12.97 4.22 2.20
N THR A 240 -12.23 3.49 1.37
CA THR A 240 -11.40 2.35 1.79
C THR A 240 -9.98 2.54 1.30
N THR A 241 -9.03 1.83 1.91
CA THR A 241 -7.63 1.85 1.49
C THR A 241 -7.12 0.42 1.29
N SER A 242 -6.10 0.28 0.45
CA SER A 242 -5.34 -0.96 0.30
C SER A 242 -3.84 -0.73 0.30
N ILE A 243 -3.09 -1.72 0.74
CA ILE A 243 -1.64 -1.74 0.59
C ILE A 243 -1.31 -2.73 -0.55
N LEU A 244 -1.52 -2.25 -1.78
CA LEU A 244 -1.46 -3.03 -3.01
C LEU A 244 -0.82 -2.22 -4.13
N THR A 245 0.14 -2.81 -4.84
CA THR A 245 0.91 -2.11 -5.88
C THR A 245 0.75 -2.68 -7.28
N ILE A 246 0.51 -3.98 -7.44
CA ILE A 246 0.72 -4.68 -8.73
C ILE A 246 2.14 -4.36 -9.22
N THR A 247 2.33 -3.98 -10.48
CA THR A 247 3.60 -3.57 -11.07
C THR A 247 3.93 -2.09 -10.85
N SER A 248 3.06 -1.33 -10.18
CA SER A 248 3.33 0.08 -9.85
C SER A 248 4.53 0.23 -8.93
N ASN A 249 4.94 -0.82 -8.19
CA ASN A 249 6.16 -0.80 -7.39
C ASN A 249 7.41 -0.56 -8.24
N VAL A 250 7.47 -1.14 -9.45
CA VAL A 250 8.55 -0.93 -10.42
C VAL A 250 8.43 0.45 -11.08
N VAL A 251 7.22 0.80 -11.54
CA VAL A 251 6.98 2.09 -12.22
C VAL A 251 7.29 3.26 -11.27
N TYR A 252 6.70 3.27 -10.08
CA TYR A 252 6.98 4.30 -9.09
C TYR A 252 8.43 4.28 -8.62
N GLY A 253 9.03 3.11 -8.44
CA GLY A 253 10.44 2.96 -8.11
C GLY A 253 11.35 3.72 -9.10
N LYS A 254 11.13 3.56 -10.41
CA LYS A 254 11.85 4.24 -11.49
C LYS A 254 11.73 5.78 -11.45
N TYR A 255 10.65 6.30 -10.89
CA TYR A 255 10.41 7.74 -10.76
C TYR A 255 10.66 8.27 -9.35
N THR A 256 11.06 7.44 -8.40
CA THR A 256 11.34 7.85 -7.01
C THR A 256 12.85 7.97 -6.80
N GLY A 257 13.27 9.04 -6.12
CA GLY A 257 14.67 9.29 -5.79
C GLY A 257 15.22 8.29 -4.77
N ALA A 258 16.43 8.55 -4.30
CA ALA A 258 16.97 7.87 -3.13
C ALA A 258 16.10 8.18 -1.91
N MET A 259 16.05 7.26 -0.94
CA MET A 259 15.22 7.41 0.26
C MET A 259 16.05 7.28 1.56
N PRO A 260 15.56 7.85 2.68
CA PRO A 260 16.22 7.79 3.98
C PRO A 260 16.49 6.38 4.53
N ASP A 261 15.78 5.35 4.05
CA ASP A 261 16.02 3.94 4.38
C ASP A 261 17.23 3.32 3.66
N GLY A 262 17.91 4.09 2.79
CA GLY A 262 19.06 3.68 2.00
C GLY A 262 18.68 3.13 0.62
N ARG A 263 17.39 3.07 0.28
CA ARG A 263 16.93 2.66 -1.04
C ARG A 263 17.46 3.61 -2.11
N LYS A 264 18.15 3.06 -3.11
CA LYS A 264 18.75 3.86 -4.20
C LYS A 264 17.71 4.38 -5.19
N ALA A 265 18.00 5.52 -5.80
CA ALA A 265 17.13 6.15 -6.79
C ALA A 265 16.84 5.20 -7.97
N GLY A 266 15.59 5.17 -8.43
CA GLY A 266 15.20 4.41 -9.61
C GLY A 266 15.07 2.89 -9.45
N THR A 267 15.48 2.30 -8.31
CA THR A 267 15.25 0.87 -8.06
C THR A 267 13.75 0.61 -7.82
N PRO A 268 13.25 -0.64 -7.82
CA PRO A 268 11.86 -0.92 -7.46
C PRO A 268 11.52 -0.57 -6.00
N LEU A 269 10.25 -0.22 -5.75
CA LEU A 269 9.66 -0.27 -4.40
C LEU A 269 9.26 -1.72 -4.07
N SER A 270 9.02 -2.03 -2.80
CA SER A 270 8.42 -3.31 -2.41
C SER A 270 7.00 -3.53 -2.98
N PRO A 271 6.63 -4.77 -3.30
CA PRO A 271 5.27 -5.11 -3.72
C PRO A 271 4.31 -5.05 -2.53
N GLY A 272 3.13 -4.47 -2.71
CA GLY A 272 2.09 -4.42 -1.66
C GLY A 272 2.61 -3.94 -0.30
N ALA A 273 2.32 -4.73 0.73
CA ALA A 273 2.69 -4.53 2.13
C ALA A 273 3.92 -5.35 2.54
N ASN A 274 4.70 -5.86 1.59
CA ASN A 274 5.94 -6.57 1.89
C ASN A 274 6.95 -5.69 2.61
N PRO A 275 7.82 -6.29 3.45
CA PRO A 275 9.07 -5.66 3.86
C PRO A 275 9.90 -5.16 2.67
N SER A 276 10.75 -4.17 2.90
CA SER A 276 11.70 -3.66 1.90
C SER A 276 12.63 -4.79 1.44
N TYR A 277 13.08 -4.80 0.17
CA TYR A 277 13.99 -5.85 -0.31
C TYR A 277 15.24 -5.96 0.58
N GLY A 278 15.46 -7.14 1.16
CA GLY A 278 16.57 -7.40 2.10
C GLY A 278 16.37 -6.87 3.52
N ALA A 279 15.21 -6.29 3.85
CA ALA A 279 14.90 -5.85 5.22
C ALA A 279 14.58 -7.01 6.15
N GLU A 280 13.92 -8.05 5.67
CA GLU A 280 13.61 -9.26 6.45
C GLU A 280 14.90 -10.03 6.78
N GLN A 281 15.23 -10.14 8.07
CA GLN A 281 16.41 -10.84 8.58
C GLN A 281 16.06 -11.86 9.68
N ASN A 282 14.83 -11.82 10.22
CA ASN A 282 14.36 -12.70 11.30
C ASN A 282 13.44 -13.83 10.82
N GLY A 283 13.33 -14.01 9.49
CA GLY A 283 12.58 -15.09 8.84
C GLY A 283 11.08 -14.86 8.71
N LEU A 284 10.43 -15.76 7.97
CA LEU A 284 9.02 -15.65 7.54
C LEU A 284 8.03 -15.40 8.67
N LEU A 285 8.20 -16.05 9.83
CA LEU A 285 7.25 -15.88 10.94
C LEU A 285 7.29 -14.45 11.49
N ALA A 286 8.48 -13.86 11.64
CA ALA A 286 8.63 -12.49 12.10
C ALA A 286 8.05 -11.48 11.09
N SER A 287 8.24 -11.77 9.80
CA SER A 287 7.65 -11.01 8.69
C SER A 287 6.12 -11.01 8.73
N LEU A 288 5.51 -12.19 8.88
CA LEU A 288 4.07 -12.34 9.01
C LEU A 288 3.52 -11.73 10.32
N ASN A 289 4.26 -11.83 11.43
CA ASN A 289 3.89 -11.15 12.68
C ASN A 289 3.83 -9.63 12.49
N SER A 290 4.83 -9.05 11.83
CA SER A 290 4.86 -7.61 11.52
C SER A 290 3.66 -7.20 10.66
N LEU A 291 3.36 -7.97 9.61
CA LEU A 291 2.22 -7.73 8.73
C LEU A 291 0.87 -7.79 9.47
N THR A 292 0.70 -8.80 10.34
CA THR A 292 -0.56 -9.03 11.06
C THR A 292 -0.85 -7.99 12.15
N LYS A 293 0.13 -7.13 12.49
CA LYS A 293 -0.12 -5.94 13.32
C LYS A 293 -0.91 -4.85 12.59
N LEU A 294 -0.95 -4.85 11.25
CA LEU A 294 -1.72 -3.89 10.47
C LEU A 294 -3.22 -4.20 10.60
N PRO A 295 -4.05 -3.28 11.13
CA PRO A 295 -5.48 -3.56 11.31
C PRO A 295 -6.20 -3.60 9.95
N TYR A 296 -6.77 -4.77 9.63
CA TYR A 296 -7.44 -4.99 8.35
C TYR A 296 -8.68 -4.09 8.16
N GLU A 297 -9.36 -3.71 9.24
CA GLU A 297 -10.48 -2.77 9.22
C GLU A 297 -10.09 -1.36 8.76
N TRP A 298 -8.79 -1.04 8.71
CA TRP A 298 -8.27 0.21 8.14
C TRP A 298 -7.79 0.04 6.70
N ALA A 299 -7.80 -1.17 6.18
CA ALA A 299 -7.40 -1.52 4.82
C ALA A 299 -8.40 -2.50 4.18
N LEU A 300 -9.69 -2.16 4.22
CA LEU A 300 -10.77 -3.01 3.69
C LEU A 300 -10.73 -3.26 2.17
N ASP A 301 -9.88 -2.54 1.42
CA ASP A 301 -9.57 -2.85 0.01
C ASP A 301 -8.38 -3.82 -0.12
N GLY A 302 -7.84 -4.29 1.01
CA GLY A 302 -6.89 -5.40 1.09
C GLY A 302 -5.46 -5.03 1.47
N ILE A 303 -4.75 -6.01 2.02
CA ILE A 303 -3.32 -5.93 2.36
C ILE A 303 -2.62 -7.07 1.61
N SER A 304 -1.86 -6.74 0.57
CA SER A 304 -1.17 -7.73 -0.26
C SER A 304 0.20 -8.06 0.32
N ASN A 305 0.52 -9.34 0.47
CA ASN A 305 1.84 -9.80 0.88
C ASN A 305 2.30 -10.96 -0.01
N THR A 306 3.43 -10.78 -0.69
CA THR A 306 4.01 -11.78 -1.60
C THR A 306 5.20 -12.46 -0.93
N GLN A 307 5.07 -13.73 -0.56
CA GLN A 307 6.16 -14.49 0.04
C GLN A 307 6.81 -15.37 -1.02
N THR A 308 8.15 -15.39 -1.06
CA THR A 308 8.96 -16.16 -2.03
C THR A 308 9.92 -17.08 -1.32
#